data_AF-A0A935AZG3-F1
#
_entry.id   AF-A0A935AZG3-F1
#
_cell.length_a   1.000
_cell.length_b   1.000
_cell.length_c   1.000
_cell.angle_alpha   90.00
_cell.angle_beta   90.00
_cell.angle_gamma   90.00
#
_symmetry.space_group_name_H-M   'P 1'
#
loop_
_entity.id
_entity.type
_entity.pdbx_description
1 polymer ?
#
loop_
_entity_poly.entity_id
_entity_poly.type
_entity_poly.pdbx_seq_one_letter_code
_entity_poly.pdbx_strand_id
1 'polypeptide(L)'
;MKARLLRHFKPKDPVVASIVAITDQYTLGDRPDGSAFEALARSIASQQLSGVVARKILERLVALHDGAFPTPAQLIAATPESLRAVGFSFAKIAALKDLAAHVIDGRLPPDEVLRQLDDEAIIERCVAVRGIGRWTVQMLLMFHFGRPDVMPVDDYGVRNGFRLAYGLKGMPRPKALHAYGERWKPYRSAACWYMWRAVDLHQQGLLPRRTGRAPRIEIEPPRPAPPKKAKAKAKRAKPARRKAAKAK
;
A
#
# COMPACT_ATOMS: atom_id res chain seq x y z
N MET A 1 -2.24 -22.30 9.71
CA MET A 1 -1.80 -21.79 8.39
C MET A 1 -0.30 -21.96 8.12
N LYS A 2 0.62 -21.52 9.00
CA LYS A 2 2.09 -21.57 8.80
C LYS A 2 2.63 -22.90 8.24
N ALA A 3 2.27 -24.04 8.84
CA ALA A 3 2.70 -25.36 8.37
C ALA A 3 2.29 -25.68 6.91
N ARG A 4 1.11 -25.25 6.49
CA ARG A 4 0.61 -25.40 5.11
C ARG A 4 1.44 -24.57 4.14
N LEU A 5 1.72 -23.31 4.49
CA LEU A 5 2.54 -22.41 3.68
C LEU A 5 3.99 -22.91 3.58
N LEU A 6 4.56 -23.41 4.68
CA LEU A 6 5.89 -24.05 4.64
C LEU A 6 5.91 -25.26 3.71
N ARG A 7 4.93 -26.16 3.80
CA ARG A 7 4.83 -27.33 2.91
C ARG A 7 4.75 -26.93 1.44
N HIS A 8 4.05 -25.83 1.14
CA HIS A 8 3.91 -25.31 -0.21
C HIS A 8 5.17 -24.64 -0.75
N PHE A 9 5.75 -23.72 0.02
CA PHE A 9 6.87 -22.90 -0.46
C PHE A 9 8.20 -23.63 -0.39
N LYS A 10 8.42 -24.58 0.53
CA LYS A 10 9.71 -25.28 0.65
C LYS A 10 10.21 -25.90 -0.66
N PRO A 11 9.39 -26.61 -1.46
CA PRO A 11 9.82 -27.12 -2.77
C PRO A 11 9.76 -26.10 -3.92
N LYS A 12 8.90 -25.07 -3.83
CA LYS A 12 8.65 -24.13 -4.95
C LYS A 12 9.51 -22.86 -4.89
N ASP A 13 9.75 -22.38 -3.68
CA ASP A 13 10.47 -21.15 -3.40
C ASP A 13 11.07 -21.16 -1.97
N PRO A 14 12.31 -21.67 -1.83
CA PRO A 14 13.00 -21.74 -0.55
C PRO A 14 13.24 -20.38 0.12
N VAL A 15 13.24 -19.28 -0.64
CA VAL A 15 13.40 -17.91 -0.12
C VAL A 15 12.14 -17.49 0.63
N VAL A 16 10.95 -17.70 0.03
CA VAL A 16 9.69 -17.44 0.75
C VAL A 16 9.58 -18.34 1.97
N ALA A 17 9.93 -19.62 1.83
CA ALA A 17 9.85 -20.59 2.94
C ALA A 17 10.72 -20.20 4.15
N SER A 18 11.90 -19.60 3.93
CA SER A 18 12.77 -19.16 5.04
C SER A 18 12.18 -17.99 5.80
N ILE A 19 11.52 -17.05 5.11
CA ILE A 19 10.81 -15.93 5.73
C ILE A 19 9.60 -16.44 6.52
N VAL A 20 8.83 -17.39 5.94
CA VAL A 20 7.70 -18.03 6.62
C VAL A 20 8.14 -18.69 7.92
N ALA A 21 9.30 -19.37 7.93
CA ALA A 21 9.78 -20.10 9.10
C ALA A 21 10.03 -19.19 10.31
N ILE A 22 10.59 -18.00 10.08
CA ILE A 22 10.95 -17.06 11.15
C ILE A 22 9.86 -16.04 11.48
N THR A 23 8.75 -16.05 10.75
CA THR A 23 7.62 -15.14 10.98
C THR A 23 6.50 -15.90 11.68
N ASP A 24 6.09 -15.44 12.86
CA ASP A 24 5.17 -16.21 13.71
C ASP A 24 3.68 -15.98 13.42
N GLN A 25 3.35 -14.87 12.78
CA GLN A 25 1.97 -14.53 12.47
C GLN A 25 1.72 -14.51 10.96
N TYR A 26 0.51 -14.88 10.57
CA TYR A 26 -0.04 -14.66 9.23
C TYR A 26 -1.49 -14.24 9.42
N THR A 27 -1.80 -12.97 9.11
CA THR A 27 -3.06 -12.29 9.52
C THR A 27 -3.84 -11.72 8.34
N LEU A 28 -3.72 -12.36 7.18
CA LEU A 28 -4.43 -11.93 5.97
C LEU A 28 -5.88 -12.43 6.01
N GLY A 29 -6.84 -11.54 5.75
CA GLY A 29 -8.28 -11.84 5.80
C GLY A 29 -8.94 -11.60 7.15
N ASP A 30 -8.18 -11.18 8.17
CA ASP A 30 -8.68 -11.00 9.54
C ASP A 30 -9.05 -9.54 9.87
N ARG A 31 -9.29 -8.68 8.86
CA ARG A 31 -9.62 -7.27 9.15
C ARG A 31 -11.06 -7.13 9.63
N PRO A 32 -11.30 -6.45 10.76
CA PRO A 32 -12.65 -6.16 11.24
C PRO A 32 -13.18 -4.85 10.63
N ASP A 33 -13.05 -4.68 9.31
CA ASP A 33 -13.42 -3.43 8.61
C ASP A 33 -14.89 -3.39 8.15
N GLY A 34 -15.76 -4.24 8.72
CA GLY A 34 -17.19 -4.23 8.45
C GLY A 34 -17.49 -4.76 7.06
N SER A 35 -17.93 -3.88 6.15
CA SER A 35 -18.30 -4.19 4.76
C SER A 35 -17.24 -3.73 3.75
N ALA A 36 -17.30 -4.23 2.51
CA ALA A 36 -16.45 -3.75 1.43
C ALA A 36 -16.57 -2.24 1.19
N PHE A 37 -17.76 -1.67 1.36
CA PHE A 37 -17.99 -0.23 1.31
C PHE A 37 -17.18 0.52 2.37
N GLU A 38 -17.24 0.07 3.63
CA GLU A 38 -16.49 0.69 4.73
C GLU A 38 -14.98 0.54 4.51
N ALA A 39 -14.52 -0.64 4.08
CA ALA A 39 -13.12 -0.89 3.76
C ALA A 39 -12.59 0.06 2.67
N LEU A 40 -13.36 0.25 1.59
CA LEU A 40 -13.00 1.16 0.50
C LEU A 40 -13.07 2.64 0.93
N ALA A 41 -14.07 3.03 1.72
CA ALA A 41 -14.18 4.38 2.27
C ALA A 41 -13.00 4.73 3.19
N ARG A 42 -12.60 3.80 4.06
CA ARG A 42 -11.39 3.92 4.90
C ARG A 42 -10.12 4.00 4.06
N SER A 43 -10.06 3.27 2.95
CA SER A 43 -8.95 3.36 2.00
C SER A 43 -8.85 4.76 1.39
N ILE A 44 -9.96 5.30 0.85
CA ILE A 44 -10.03 6.66 0.29
C ILE A 44 -9.60 7.70 1.35
N ALA A 45 -10.10 7.57 2.58
CA ALA A 45 -9.75 8.46 3.68
C ALA A 45 -8.24 8.50 3.94
N SER A 46 -7.57 7.34 3.83
CA SER A 46 -6.16 7.16 4.19
C SER A 46 -5.18 7.56 3.08
N GLN A 47 -5.64 7.74 1.84
CA GLN A 47 -4.76 8.06 0.70
C GLN A 47 -3.89 9.30 0.96
N GLN A 48 -2.59 9.19 0.66
CA GLN A 48 -1.61 10.27 0.78
C GLN A 48 -1.46 10.86 2.19
N LEU A 49 -1.83 10.11 3.24
CA LEU A 49 -1.71 10.53 4.64
C LEU A 49 -0.87 9.54 5.45
N SER A 50 -0.34 10.01 6.58
CA SER A 50 0.16 9.10 7.60
C SER A 50 -1.00 8.37 8.27
N GLY A 51 -0.74 7.15 8.77
CA GLY A 51 -1.77 6.37 9.46
C GLY A 51 -2.39 7.10 10.66
N VAL A 52 -1.62 7.92 11.37
CA VAL A 52 -2.10 8.74 12.50
C VAL A 52 -3.11 9.79 12.04
N VAL A 53 -2.84 10.48 10.92
CA VAL A 53 -3.75 11.52 10.40
C VAL A 53 -5.01 10.87 9.84
N ALA A 54 -4.87 9.80 9.08
CA ALA A 54 -6.01 9.04 8.54
C ALA A 54 -6.94 8.55 9.67
N ARG A 55 -6.38 7.98 10.74
CA ARG A 55 -7.13 7.54 11.91
C ARG A 55 -7.92 8.69 12.56
N LYS A 56 -7.30 9.84 12.79
CA LYS A 56 -7.99 11.00 13.38
C LYS A 56 -9.15 11.51 12.53
N ILE A 57 -9.00 11.52 11.21
CA ILE A 57 -10.08 11.92 10.28
C ILE A 57 -11.23 10.90 10.37
N LEU A 58 -10.92 9.61 10.37
CA LEU A 58 -11.93 8.55 10.48
C LEU A 58 -12.65 8.56 11.83
N GLU A 59 -11.94 8.79 12.95
CA GLU A 59 -12.54 8.95 14.28
C GLU A 59 -13.55 10.10 14.31
N ARG A 60 -13.22 11.24 13.70
CA ARG A 60 -14.14 12.39 13.60
C ARG A 60 -15.33 12.13 12.68
N LEU A 61 -15.12 11.40 11.58
CA LEU A 61 -16.22 10.97 10.72
C LEU A 61 -17.19 10.07 11.48
N VAL A 62 -16.68 9.07 12.22
CA VAL A 62 -17.50 8.18 13.04
C VAL A 62 -18.23 8.95 14.15
N ALA A 63 -17.56 9.92 14.79
CA ALA A 63 -18.19 10.78 15.79
C ALA A 63 -19.30 11.68 15.21
N LEU A 64 -19.23 12.05 13.93
CA LEU A 64 -20.30 12.79 13.23
C LEU A 64 -21.58 11.94 13.04
N HIS A 65 -21.46 10.62 13.17
CA HIS A 65 -22.53 9.64 12.94
C HIS A 65 -22.74 8.76 14.19
N ASP A 66 -22.76 9.39 15.37
CA ASP A 66 -23.12 8.78 16.65
C ASP A 66 -22.27 7.54 17.03
N GLY A 67 -21.01 7.53 16.62
CA GLY A 67 -20.09 6.44 16.95
C GLY A 67 -20.15 5.25 15.99
N ALA A 68 -21.01 5.30 14.97
CA ALA A 68 -21.06 4.30 13.90
C ALA A 68 -20.36 4.80 12.63
N PHE A 69 -19.85 3.88 11.81
CA PHE A 69 -19.40 4.24 10.47
C PHE A 69 -20.61 4.62 9.62
N PRO A 70 -20.59 5.74 8.85
CA PRO A 70 -21.75 6.18 8.11
C PRO A 70 -22.17 5.19 7.04
N THR A 71 -23.48 4.97 6.91
CA THR A 71 -24.07 4.26 5.78
C THR A 71 -23.87 5.05 4.47
N PRO A 72 -24.01 4.41 3.29
CA PRO A 72 -23.98 5.10 2.01
C PRO A 72 -24.96 6.29 1.94
N ALA A 73 -26.20 6.11 2.42
CA ALA A 73 -27.21 7.16 2.44
C ALA A 73 -26.79 8.35 3.32
N GLN A 74 -26.21 8.09 4.49
CA GLN A 74 -25.69 9.14 5.37
C GLN A 74 -24.52 9.90 4.74
N LEU A 75 -23.60 9.23 4.03
CA LEU A 75 -22.52 9.91 3.31
C LEU A 75 -23.03 10.78 2.15
N ILE A 76 -24.07 10.34 1.45
CA ILE A 76 -24.71 11.16 0.39
C ILE A 76 -25.36 12.40 1.00
N ALA A 77 -26.10 12.25 2.10
CA ALA A 77 -26.80 13.34 2.79
C ALA A 77 -25.85 14.33 3.47
N ALA A 78 -24.66 13.90 3.90
CA ALA A 78 -23.67 14.76 4.51
C ALA A 78 -23.25 15.91 3.57
N THR A 79 -23.24 17.13 4.09
CA THR A 79 -22.83 18.30 3.31
C THR A 79 -21.31 18.30 3.06
N PRO A 80 -20.83 18.85 1.94
CA PRO A 80 -19.38 19.00 1.74
C PRO A 80 -18.70 19.73 2.90
N GLU A 81 -19.37 20.73 3.49
CA GLU A 81 -18.85 21.54 4.59
C GLU A 81 -18.63 20.69 5.85
N SER A 82 -19.56 19.81 6.21
CA SER A 82 -19.40 18.94 7.38
C SER A 82 -18.25 17.94 7.19
N LEU A 83 -18.11 17.37 6.00
CA LEU A 83 -17.02 16.47 5.66
C LEU A 83 -15.65 17.20 5.60
N ARG A 84 -15.63 18.45 5.15
CA ARG A 84 -14.43 19.30 5.20
C ARG A 84 -14.02 19.57 6.65
N ALA A 85 -14.98 19.84 7.54
CA ALA A 85 -14.71 20.14 8.95
C ALA A 85 -14.02 18.98 9.69
N VAL A 86 -14.32 17.72 9.32
CA VAL A 86 -13.66 16.54 9.91
C VAL A 86 -12.30 16.21 9.27
N GLY A 87 -11.94 16.89 8.17
CA GLY A 87 -10.58 16.88 7.60
C GLY A 87 -10.43 16.27 6.21
N PHE A 88 -11.53 15.93 5.51
CA PHE A 88 -11.44 15.44 4.14
C PHE A 88 -11.10 16.55 3.15
N SER A 89 -10.38 16.23 2.07
CA SER A 89 -10.25 17.13 0.91
C SER A 89 -11.48 17.02 0.01
N PHE A 90 -11.73 18.02 -0.85
CA PHE A 90 -12.82 17.96 -1.82
C PHE A 90 -12.72 16.74 -2.76
N ALA A 91 -11.51 16.36 -3.17
CA ALA A 91 -11.29 15.17 -3.98
C ALA A 91 -11.72 13.88 -3.24
N LYS A 92 -11.42 13.76 -1.95
CA LYS A 92 -11.85 12.62 -1.12
C LYS A 92 -13.35 12.63 -0.88
N ILE A 93 -13.95 13.80 -0.65
CA ILE A 93 -15.41 13.94 -0.54
C ILE A 93 -16.10 13.46 -1.82
N ALA A 94 -15.61 13.89 -2.97
CA ALA A 94 -16.15 13.49 -4.27
C ALA A 94 -16.01 11.98 -4.52
N ALA A 95 -14.90 11.37 -4.09
CA ALA A 95 -14.70 9.92 -4.16
C ALA A 95 -15.61 9.14 -3.19
N LEU A 96 -15.78 9.62 -1.95
CA LEU A 96 -16.67 8.99 -0.96
C LEU A 96 -18.14 9.05 -1.38
N LYS A 97 -18.59 10.19 -1.92
CA LYS A 97 -19.96 10.32 -2.44
C LYS A 97 -20.17 9.43 -3.66
N ASP A 98 -19.20 9.34 -4.56
CA ASP A 98 -19.27 8.45 -5.72
C ASP A 98 -19.31 6.97 -5.30
N LEU A 99 -18.49 6.57 -4.32
CA LEU A 99 -18.53 5.23 -3.73
C LEU A 99 -19.90 4.92 -3.14
N ALA A 100 -20.48 5.85 -2.36
CA ALA A 100 -21.80 5.69 -1.77
C ALA A 100 -22.90 5.56 -2.84
N ALA A 101 -22.82 6.33 -3.92
CA ALA A 101 -23.75 6.23 -5.04
C ALA A 101 -23.70 4.86 -5.71
N HIS A 102 -22.50 4.30 -5.95
CA HIS A 102 -22.33 2.95 -6.50
C HIS A 102 -22.95 1.86 -5.62
N VAL A 103 -22.98 2.04 -4.30
CA VAL A 103 -23.66 1.09 -3.41
C VAL A 103 -25.17 1.24 -3.51
N ILE A 104 -25.68 2.48 -3.50
CA ILE A 104 -27.12 2.77 -3.54
C ILE A 104 -27.76 2.29 -4.85
N ASP A 105 -27.06 2.43 -5.98
CA ASP A 105 -27.55 1.99 -7.28
C ASP A 105 -27.22 0.53 -7.63
N GLY A 106 -26.57 -0.20 -6.72
CA GLY A 106 -26.27 -1.62 -6.86
C GLY A 106 -25.07 -1.97 -7.74
N ARG A 107 -24.33 -0.99 -8.29
CA ARG A 107 -23.08 -1.24 -9.04
C ARG A 107 -21.97 -1.85 -8.15
N LEU A 108 -21.96 -1.49 -6.86
CA LEU A 108 -21.17 -2.15 -5.83
C LEU A 108 -22.12 -2.92 -4.90
N PRO A 109 -22.34 -4.23 -5.14
CA PRO A 109 -23.29 -5.02 -4.36
C PRO A 109 -22.74 -5.36 -2.97
N PRO A 110 -23.59 -5.89 -2.06
CA PRO A 110 -23.17 -6.37 -0.74
C PRO A 110 -22.10 -7.46 -0.78
N ASP A 111 -21.39 -7.63 0.34
CA ASP A 111 -20.29 -8.58 0.49
C ASP A 111 -20.68 -10.02 0.14
N GLU A 112 -21.91 -10.43 0.44
CA GLU A 112 -22.42 -11.77 0.14
C GLU A 112 -22.37 -12.06 -1.36
N VAL A 113 -22.72 -11.06 -2.18
CA VAL A 113 -22.66 -11.14 -3.64
C VAL A 113 -21.22 -11.05 -4.12
N LEU A 114 -20.44 -10.09 -3.59
CA LEU A 114 -19.03 -9.92 -3.97
C LEU A 114 -18.20 -11.18 -3.72
N ARG A 115 -18.47 -11.94 -2.65
CA ARG A 115 -17.76 -13.19 -2.33
C ARG A 115 -17.95 -14.27 -3.40
N GLN A 116 -19.07 -14.25 -4.13
CA GLN A 116 -19.36 -15.21 -5.21
C GLN A 116 -18.72 -14.83 -6.55
N LEU A 117 -18.26 -13.60 -6.70
CA LEU A 117 -17.63 -13.12 -7.93
C LEU A 117 -16.15 -13.51 -7.98
N ASP A 118 -15.61 -13.63 -9.19
CA ASP A 118 -14.17 -13.74 -9.38
C ASP A 118 -13.45 -12.41 -9.07
N ASP A 119 -12.13 -12.50 -8.90
CA ASP A 119 -11.31 -11.36 -8.48
C ASP A 119 -11.33 -10.21 -9.51
N GLU A 120 -11.38 -10.50 -10.82
CA GLU A 120 -11.38 -9.46 -11.86
C GLU A 120 -12.73 -8.77 -11.97
N ALA A 121 -13.82 -9.51 -11.81
CA ALA A 121 -15.18 -8.97 -11.76
C ALA A 121 -15.37 -7.99 -10.57
N ILE A 122 -14.72 -8.25 -9.43
CA ILE A 122 -14.68 -7.32 -8.29
C ILE A 122 -13.81 -6.10 -8.62
N ILE A 123 -12.65 -6.31 -9.25
CA ILE A 123 -11.77 -5.22 -9.70
C ILE A 123 -12.51 -4.27 -10.63
N GLU A 124 -13.14 -4.77 -11.69
CA GLU A 124 -13.87 -3.96 -12.68
C GLU A 124 -14.96 -3.09 -12.04
N ARG A 125 -15.75 -3.66 -11.12
CA ARG A 125 -16.79 -2.92 -10.40
C ARG A 125 -16.20 -1.81 -9.52
N CYS A 126 -15.16 -2.13 -8.74
CA CYS A 126 -14.60 -1.20 -7.77
C CYS A 126 -13.77 -0.09 -8.42
N VAL A 127 -13.09 -0.33 -9.55
CA VAL A 127 -12.29 0.71 -10.24
C VAL A 127 -13.15 1.74 -10.98
N ALA A 128 -14.44 1.48 -11.18
CA ALA A 128 -15.38 2.47 -11.70
C ALA A 128 -15.58 3.64 -10.72
N VAL A 129 -15.32 3.41 -9.43
CA VAL A 129 -15.40 4.44 -8.39
C VAL A 129 -14.20 5.39 -8.49
N ARG A 130 -14.48 6.70 -8.50
CA ARG A 130 -13.47 7.75 -8.53
C ARG A 130 -12.42 7.55 -7.43
N GLY A 131 -11.15 7.56 -7.84
CA GLY A 131 -10.02 7.50 -6.93
C GLY A 131 -9.71 6.09 -6.38
N ILE A 132 -10.43 5.06 -6.84
CA ILE A 132 -10.12 3.66 -6.55
C ILE A 132 -9.39 3.06 -7.74
N GLY A 133 -8.13 2.66 -7.53
CA GLY A 133 -7.33 1.96 -8.53
C GLY A 133 -7.26 0.46 -8.26
N ARG A 134 -6.77 -0.31 -9.26
CA ARG A 134 -6.59 -1.77 -9.14
C ARG A 134 -5.85 -2.18 -7.86
N TRP A 135 -4.78 -1.47 -7.50
CA TRP A 135 -4.03 -1.74 -6.28
C TRP A 135 -4.91 -1.68 -5.02
N THR A 136 -5.77 -0.67 -4.91
CA THR A 136 -6.71 -0.53 -3.78
C THR A 136 -7.67 -1.72 -3.72
N VAL A 137 -8.18 -2.17 -4.86
CA VAL A 137 -9.07 -3.33 -4.90
C VAL A 137 -8.33 -4.63 -4.58
N GLN A 138 -7.08 -4.78 -5.02
CA GLN A 138 -6.26 -5.92 -4.63
C GLN A 138 -6.00 -5.95 -3.11
N MET A 139 -5.85 -4.78 -2.46
CA MET A 139 -5.79 -4.71 -1.00
C MET A 139 -7.12 -5.15 -0.36
N LEU A 140 -8.27 -4.76 -0.94
CA LEU A 140 -9.58 -5.24 -0.49
C LEU A 140 -9.69 -6.77 -0.63
N LEU A 141 -9.36 -7.33 -1.80
CA LEU A 141 -9.39 -8.77 -2.06
C LEU A 141 -8.53 -9.55 -1.06
N MET A 142 -7.32 -9.06 -0.79
CA MET A 142 -6.39 -9.70 0.15
C MET A 142 -6.87 -9.57 1.60
N PHE A 143 -7.15 -8.37 2.07
CA PHE A 143 -7.30 -8.12 3.51
C PHE A 143 -8.72 -8.24 4.03
N HIS A 144 -9.72 -7.94 3.21
CA HIS A 144 -11.13 -7.98 3.58
C HIS A 144 -11.79 -9.29 3.12
N PHE A 145 -11.54 -9.73 1.88
CA PHE A 145 -12.09 -10.99 1.36
C PHE A 145 -11.20 -12.22 1.61
N GLY A 146 -9.96 -12.03 2.06
CA GLY A 146 -9.04 -13.15 2.33
C GLY A 146 -8.68 -13.97 1.09
N ARG A 147 -8.79 -13.39 -0.12
CA ARG A 147 -8.51 -14.10 -1.38
C ARG A 147 -7.05 -14.59 -1.37
N PRO A 148 -6.79 -15.90 -1.54
CA PRO A 148 -5.45 -16.46 -1.33
C PRO A 148 -4.49 -16.21 -2.50
N ASP A 149 -5.01 -15.86 -3.69
CA ASP A 149 -4.25 -15.88 -4.93
C ASP A 149 -4.19 -14.54 -5.68
N VAL A 150 -4.10 -13.44 -4.92
CA VAL A 150 -3.95 -12.06 -5.43
C VAL A 150 -2.48 -11.67 -5.48
N MET A 151 -2.07 -10.96 -6.52
CA MET A 151 -0.68 -10.53 -6.71
C MET A 151 -0.59 -9.05 -7.10
N PRO A 152 -0.46 -8.13 -6.13
CA PRO A 152 -0.38 -6.70 -6.39
C PRO A 152 1.02 -6.31 -6.88
N VAL A 153 1.31 -6.58 -8.15
CA VAL A 153 2.65 -6.40 -8.75
C VAL A 153 3.12 -4.96 -8.84
N ASP A 154 2.20 -3.99 -8.72
CA ASP A 154 2.53 -2.57 -8.67
C ASP A 154 2.81 -2.08 -7.24
N ASP A 155 2.58 -2.91 -6.22
CA ASP A 155 2.86 -2.56 -4.83
C ASP A 155 4.36 -2.40 -4.59
N TYR A 156 4.75 -1.20 -4.17
CA TYR A 156 6.15 -0.90 -3.89
C TYR A 156 6.73 -1.81 -2.80
N GLY A 157 5.97 -2.07 -1.73
CA GLY A 157 6.41 -2.91 -0.62
C GLY A 157 6.66 -4.36 -1.03
N VAL A 158 5.78 -4.94 -1.85
CA VAL A 158 5.95 -6.29 -2.41
C VAL A 158 7.17 -6.34 -3.31
N ARG A 159 7.30 -5.40 -4.25
CA ARG A 159 8.44 -5.35 -5.18
C ARG A 159 9.77 -5.11 -4.44
N ASN A 160 9.77 -4.26 -3.42
CA ASN A 160 10.95 -3.97 -2.61
C ASN A 160 11.31 -5.16 -1.71
N GLY A 161 10.32 -5.81 -1.10
CA GLY A 161 10.50 -7.04 -0.35
C GLY A 161 11.12 -8.15 -1.20
N PHE A 162 10.64 -8.32 -2.44
CA PHE A 162 11.24 -9.23 -3.41
C PHE A 162 12.68 -8.83 -3.74
N ARG A 163 12.93 -7.55 -4.04
CA ARG A 163 14.29 -7.07 -4.31
C ARG A 163 15.25 -7.42 -3.17
N LEU A 164 14.83 -7.22 -1.92
CA LEU A 164 15.62 -7.50 -0.72
C LEU A 164 15.82 -9.00 -0.49
N ALA A 165 14.74 -9.78 -0.43
CA ALA A 165 14.76 -11.22 -0.17
C ALA A 165 15.56 -12.01 -1.22
N TYR A 166 15.50 -11.59 -2.48
CA TYR A 166 16.20 -12.25 -3.58
C TYR A 166 17.55 -11.60 -3.92
N GLY A 167 17.97 -10.56 -3.20
CA GLY A 167 19.26 -9.90 -3.36
C GLY A 167 19.46 -9.28 -4.75
N LEU A 168 18.42 -8.63 -5.28
CA LEU A 168 18.46 -7.96 -6.57
C LEU A 168 19.07 -6.55 -6.44
N LYS A 169 19.80 -6.15 -7.49
CA LYS A 169 20.44 -4.82 -7.58
C LYS A 169 19.48 -3.68 -7.94
N GLY A 170 18.26 -4.01 -8.38
CA GLY A 170 17.24 -3.04 -8.80
C GLY A 170 15.83 -3.58 -8.59
N MET A 171 14.83 -2.70 -8.71
CA MET A 171 13.42 -3.08 -8.49
C MET A 171 12.95 -4.03 -9.59
N PRO A 172 12.33 -5.19 -9.28
CA PRO A 172 11.81 -6.07 -10.31
C PRO A 172 10.69 -5.38 -11.09
N ARG A 173 10.66 -5.48 -12.42
CA ARG A 173 9.53 -4.93 -13.20
C ARG A 173 8.23 -5.69 -12.91
N PRO A 174 7.05 -5.05 -12.92
CA PRO A 174 5.78 -5.70 -12.60
C PRO A 174 5.51 -6.98 -13.41
N LYS A 175 5.74 -6.95 -14.73
CA LYS A 175 5.57 -8.11 -15.62
C LYS A 175 6.50 -9.28 -15.26
N ALA A 176 7.75 -8.99 -14.96
CA ALA A 176 8.73 -10.00 -14.57
C ALA A 176 8.42 -10.59 -13.19
N LEU A 177 7.97 -9.75 -12.24
CA LEU A 177 7.51 -10.20 -10.93
C LEU A 177 6.27 -11.09 -11.05
N HIS A 178 5.29 -10.70 -11.87
CA HIS A 178 4.10 -11.51 -12.15
C HIS A 178 4.48 -12.91 -12.66
N ALA A 179 5.30 -12.98 -13.71
CA ALA A 179 5.75 -14.25 -14.28
C ALA A 179 6.51 -15.12 -13.26
N TYR A 180 7.33 -14.51 -12.41
CA TYR A 180 8.02 -15.24 -11.35
C TYR A 180 7.03 -15.83 -10.33
N GLY A 181 6.03 -15.04 -9.93
CA GLY A 181 5.05 -15.38 -8.90
C GLY A 181 4.03 -16.45 -9.28
N GLU A 182 3.96 -16.87 -10.54
CA GLU A 182 3.16 -18.04 -10.96
C GLU A 182 3.47 -19.29 -10.12
N ARG A 183 4.73 -19.45 -9.70
CA ARG A 183 5.15 -20.55 -8.81
C ARG A 183 4.48 -20.50 -7.42
N TRP A 184 4.04 -19.33 -6.98
CA TRP A 184 3.44 -19.15 -5.66
C TRP A 184 1.98 -19.57 -5.62
N LYS A 185 1.31 -19.75 -6.78
CA LYS A 185 -0.06 -20.26 -6.85
C LYS A 185 -0.24 -21.56 -6.04
N PRO A 186 -1.32 -21.70 -5.25
CA PRO A 186 -2.47 -20.78 -5.15
C PRO A 186 -2.36 -19.76 -3.99
N TYR A 187 -1.16 -19.49 -3.48
CA TYR A 187 -0.93 -18.63 -2.30
C TYR A 187 -0.15 -17.36 -2.64
N ARG A 188 -0.41 -16.73 -3.79
CA ARG A 188 0.25 -15.48 -4.17
C ARG A 188 0.04 -14.37 -3.14
N SER A 189 -1.15 -14.28 -2.53
CA SER A 189 -1.41 -13.31 -1.45
C SER A 189 -0.50 -13.52 -0.24
N ALA A 190 -0.26 -14.78 0.13
CA ALA A 190 0.65 -15.10 1.23
C ALA A 190 2.10 -14.76 0.89
N ALA A 191 2.56 -15.08 -0.33
CA ALA A 191 3.91 -14.72 -0.76
C ALA A 191 4.12 -13.19 -0.73
N CYS A 192 3.16 -12.42 -1.25
CA CYS A 192 3.19 -10.95 -1.20
C CYS A 192 3.19 -10.42 0.24
N TRP A 193 2.40 -11.02 1.13
CA TRP A 193 2.40 -10.68 2.55
C TRP A 193 3.78 -10.89 3.20
N TYR A 194 4.46 -12.00 2.87
CA TYR A 194 5.82 -12.23 3.32
C TYR A 194 6.85 -11.32 2.66
N MET A 195 6.59 -10.78 1.47
CA MET A 195 7.47 -9.73 0.91
C MET A 195 7.37 -8.44 1.72
N TRP A 196 6.20 -8.04 2.21
CA TRP A 196 6.12 -6.92 3.17
C TRP A 196 6.91 -7.22 4.45
N ARG A 197 6.78 -8.43 5.01
CA ARG A 197 7.60 -8.86 6.15
C ARG A 197 9.08 -8.86 5.84
N ALA A 198 9.49 -9.19 4.62
CA ALA A 198 10.89 -9.13 4.22
C ALA A 198 11.47 -7.71 4.32
N VAL A 199 10.67 -6.68 4.05
CA VAL A 199 11.07 -5.28 4.26
C VAL A 199 11.29 -5.01 5.75
N ASP A 200 10.34 -5.40 6.59
CA ASP A 200 10.42 -5.20 8.05
C ASP A 200 11.64 -5.93 8.65
N LEU A 201 11.81 -7.20 8.30
CA LEU A 201 12.94 -8.04 8.71
C LEU A 201 14.27 -7.49 8.23
N HIS A 202 14.33 -6.92 7.02
CA HIS A 202 15.55 -6.29 6.51
C HIS A 202 15.95 -5.07 7.33
N GLN A 203 14.98 -4.23 7.69
CA GLN A 203 15.22 -3.05 8.54
C GLN A 203 15.73 -3.45 9.93
N GLN A 204 15.31 -4.61 10.43
CA GLN A 204 15.74 -5.18 11.71
C GLN A 204 17.05 -5.98 11.61
N GLY A 205 17.61 -6.19 10.41
CA GLY A 205 18.79 -7.04 10.21
C GLY A 205 18.52 -8.55 10.37
N LEU A 206 17.25 -8.97 10.39
CA LEU A 206 16.79 -10.34 10.64
C LEU A 206 16.38 -11.09 9.36
N LEU A 207 16.43 -10.43 8.20
CA LEU A 207 16.07 -11.08 6.92
C LEU A 207 17.01 -12.27 6.65
N PRO A 208 16.49 -13.49 6.43
CA PRO A 208 17.32 -14.66 6.19
C PRO A 208 18.22 -14.46 4.97
N ARG A 209 19.44 -15.01 5.03
CA ARG A 209 20.32 -15.04 3.86
C ARG A 209 19.66 -15.86 2.76
N ARG A 210 19.67 -15.31 1.53
CA ARG A 210 19.14 -15.99 0.35
C ARG A 210 19.82 -17.35 0.17
N THR A 211 19.02 -18.38 -0.04
CA THR A 211 19.49 -19.69 -0.48
C THR A 211 19.63 -19.70 -2.00
N GLY A 212 20.78 -20.16 -2.51
CA GLY A 212 21.02 -20.27 -3.95
C GLY A 212 21.29 -18.95 -4.70
N ARG A 213 21.28 -19.04 -6.04
CA ARG A 213 21.57 -17.90 -6.95
C ARG A 213 20.36 -16.97 -7.07
N ALA A 214 20.64 -15.69 -7.34
CA ALA A 214 19.59 -14.72 -7.64
C ALA A 214 18.80 -15.18 -8.87
N PRO A 215 17.47 -15.00 -8.89
CA PRO A 215 16.70 -15.29 -10.09
C PRO A 215 17.09 -14.31 -11.20
N ARG A 216 17.18 -14.81 -12.43
CA ARG A 216 17.35 -13.96 -13.63
C ARG A 216 16.00 -13.39 -13.99
N ILE A 217 15.72 -12.18 -13.51
CA ILE A 217 14.49 -11.44 -13.83
C ILE A 217 14.82 -10.02 -14.25
N GLU A 218 13.92 -9.43 -15.02
CA GLU A 218 14.06 -8.05 -15.46
C GLU A 218 13.88 -7.08 -14.27
N ILE A 219 14.86 -6.19 -14.11
CA ILE A 219 14.85 -5.14 -13.10
C ILE A 219 14.81 -3.76 -13.77
N GLU A 220 14.25 -2.78 -13.09
CA GLU A 220 14.36 -1.38 -13.47
C GLU A 220 15.83 -0.96 -13.49
N PRO A 221 16.23 -0.11 -14.44
CA PRO A 221 17.57 0.44 -14.46
C PRO A 221 17.85 1.21 -13.16
N PRO A 222 19.10 1.18 -12.66
CA PRO A 222 19.45 1.94 -11.47
C PRO A 222 19.14 3.42 -11.72
N ARG A 223 18.48 4.08 -10.75
CA ARG A 223 18.28 5.53 -10.83
C ARG A 223 19.65 6.21 -10.96
N PRO A 224 19.82 7.17 -11.88
CA PRO A 224 21.03 7.95 -11.94
C PRO A 224 21.27 8.63 -10.59
N ALA A 225 22.54 8.64 -10.16
CA ALA A 225 22.92 9.27 -8.90
C ALA A 225 22.48 10.74 -8.92
N PRO A 226 21.92 11.28 -7.81
CA PRO A 226 21.63 12.70 -7.73
C PRO A 226 22.93 13.49 -7.98
N PRO A 227 22.86 14.62 -8.71
CA PRO A 227 24.05 15.42 -9.00
C PRO A 227 24.74 15.80 -7.69
N LYS A 228 26.06 15.62 -7.60
CA LYS A 228 26.84 16.04 -6.43
C LYS A 228 26.59 17.53 -6.20
N LYS A 229 25.99 17.89 -5.07
CA LYS A 229 25.85 19.30 -4.67
C LYS A 229 27.23 19.95 -4.70
N ALA A 230 27.44 20.91 -5.59
CA ALA A 230 28.66 21.70 -5.62
C ALA A 230 28.78 22.41 -4.26
N LYS A 231 29.85 22.13 -3.52
CA LYS A 231 30.18 22.88 -2.30
C LYS A 231 30.44 24.32 -2.71
N ALA A 232 29.50 25.22 -2.44
CA ALA A 232 29.71 26.65 -2.58
C ALA A 232 30.85 27.05 -1.63
N LYS A 233 32.05 27.30 -2.18
CA LYS A 233 33.14 27.92 -1.43
C LYS A 233 32.72 29.34 -1.10
N ALA A 234 32.32 29.58 0.14
CA ALA A 234 32.12 30.93 0.66
C ALA A 234 33.47 31.68 0.61
N LYS A 235 33.65 32.55 -0.38
CA LYS A 235 34.74 33.54 -0.38
C LYS A 235 34.46 34.54 0.74
N ARG A 236 35.15 34.39 1.86
CA ARG A 236 35.18 35.39 2.95
C ARG A 236 35.87 36.65 2.41
N ALA A 237 35.11 37.72 2.19
CA ALA A 237 35.67 39.03 1.86
C ALA A 237 36.41 39.60 3.08
N LYS A 238 37.65 40.06 2.90
CA LYS A 238 38.41 40.80 3.92
C LYS A 238 37.80 42.20 4.09
N PRO A 239 37.63 42.71 5.33
CA PRO A 239 37.16 44.08 5.52
C PRO A 239 38.24 45.08 5.12
N ALA A 240 37.83 46.09 4.34
CA ALA A 240 38.68 47.20 3.93
C ALA A 240 38.98 48.13 5.12
N ARG A 241 40.26 48.37 5.39
CA ARG A 241 40.74 49.42 6.31
C ARG A 241 40.41 50.79 5.71
N ARG A 242 39.51 51.55 6.34
CA ARG A 242 39.34 52.99 6.10
C ARG A 242 40.46 53.74 6.84
N LYS A 243 41.39 54.36 6.10
CA LYS A 243 42.33 55.35 6.63
C LYS A 243 41.77 56.76 6.39
N ALA A 244 41.64 57.49 7.49
CA ALA A 244 41.85 58.92 7.78
C ALA A 244 41.47 60.02 6.76
N ALA A 245 40.83 61.09 7.26
CA ALA A 245 41.40 62.44 7.25
C ALA A 245 40.63 63.42 8.17
N LYS A 246 41.38 64.22 8.93
CA LYS A 246 40.98 65.41 9.69
C LYS A 246 40.76 66.61 8.76
N ALA A 247 39.85 67.50 9.14
CA ALA A 247 39.85 68.97 8.99
C ALA A 247 38.51 69.47 9.56
N LYS A 248 38.36 70.55 10.32
CA LYS A 248 39.21 71.65 10.74
C LYS A 248 38.64 72.15 12.07
#